data_AF-I3CEY6-F1
#
_entry.id   AF-I3CEY6-F1
#
_cell.length_a   1.000
_cell.length_b   1.000
_cell.length_c   1.000
_cell.angle_alpha   90.00
_cell.angle_beta   90.00
_cell.angle_gamma   90.00
#
_symmetry.space_group_name_H-M   'P 1'
#
loop_
_entity.id
_entity.type
_entity.pdbx_description
1 polymer ?
#
loop_
_entity_poly.entity_id
_entity_poly.type
_entity_poly.pdbx_seq_one_letter_code
_entity_poly.pdbx_strand_id
1 'polypeptide(L)' 'MRKRKIMQIMPAEGWAAVFHDQNGVDSFEPIVCFALIWHVYSAEDEALEYHVIPMVSTDKGIVLADENPSYVTAVKKNL' A
#
# COMPACT_ATOMS: atom_id res chain seq x y z
N MET A 1 -12.02 15.63 -2.97
CA MET A 1 -10.97 15.12 -2.05
C MET A 1 -11.17 13.62 -1.95
N ARG A 2 -10.21 12.80 -2.43
CA ARG A 2 -10.33 11.33 -2.43
C ARG A 2 -10.25 10.87 -0.96
N LYS A 3 -11.35 10.38 -0.38
CA LYS A 3 -11.35 9.82 0.98
C LYS A 3 -11.09 8.32 0.89
N ARG A 4 -10.11 7.83 1.65
CA ARG A 4 -9.84 6.40 1.81
C ARG A 4 -10.28 5.98 3.20
N LYS A 5 -11.00 4.87 3.32
CA LYS A 5 -11.37 4.27 4.60
C LYS A 5 -10.78 2.87 4.68
N ILE A 6 -10.04 2.57 5.75
CA ILE A 6 -9.58 1.21 6.03
C ILE A 6 -10.78 0.38 6.47
N MET A 7 -11.01 -0.72 5.77
CA MET A 7 -12.09 -1.67 6.06
C MET A 7 -11.57 -2.87 6.84
N GLN A 8 -10.39 -3.37 6.47
CA GLN A 8 -9.77 -4.51 7.13
C GLN A 8 -8.24 -4.39 7.07
N ILE A 9 -7.57 -4.91 8.11
CA ILE A 9 -6.13 -5.11 8.15
C ILE A 9 -5.85 -6.61 8.10
N MET A 10 -4.89 -7.01 7.27
CA MET A 10 -4.46 -8.39 7.08
C MET A 10 -2.96 -8.51 7.36
N PRO A 11 -2.51 -9.61 8.00
CA PRO A 11 -1.10 -9.83 8.27
C PRO A 11 -0.32 -10.06 6.96
N ALA A 12 0.97 -9.69 6.95
CA ALA A 12 1.79 -9.65 5.75
C ALA A 12 3.18 -10.28 5.94
N GLU A 13 3.33 -11.25 6.84
CA GLU A 13 4.61 -11.87 7.13
C GLU A 13 5.25 -12.42 5.85
N GLY A 14 6.54 -12.17 5.66
CA GLY A 14 7.29 -12.60 4.48
C GLY A 14 6.92 -11.86 3.18
N TRP A 15 6.20 -10.75 3.24
CA TRP A 15 5.99 -9.88 2.10
C TRP A 15 6.89 -8.64 2.17
N ALA A 16 7.29 -8.14 0.99
CA ALA A 16 8.04 -6.91 0.84
C ALA A 16 7.42 -6.03 -0.25
N ALA A 17 7.43 -4.71 -0.04
CA ALA A 17 7.08 -3.71 -1.02
C ALA A 17 8.33 -3.38 -1.85
N VAL A 18 8.14 -3.28 -3.16
CA VAL A 18 9.18 -2.93 -4.12
C VAL A 18 9.06 -1.46 -4.45
N PHE A 19 10.15 -0.72 -4.30
CA PHE A 19 10.24 0.68 -4.69
C PHE A 19 11.37 0.86 -5.70
N HIS A 20 11.10 1.63 -6.74
CA HIS A 20 12.04 1.92 -7.82
C HIS A 20 12.55 3.35 -7.69
N ASP A 21 13.86 3.51 -7.59
CA ASP A 21 14.46 4.84 -7.60
C ASP A 21 14.49 5.44 -9.03
N GLN A 22 14.93 6.70 -9.13
CA GLN A 22 15.04 7.39 -10.42
C GLN A 22 16.06 6.79 -11.39
N ASN A 23 16.91 5.85 -10.94
CA ASN A 23 17.99 5.25 -11.72
C ASN A 23 17.69 3.82 -12.18
N GLY A 24 16.55 3.23 -11.84
CA GLY A 24 16.30 1.84 -12.19
C GLY A 24 16.40 0.85 -11.04
N VAL A 25 16.82 1.29 -9.86
CA VAL A 25 17.27 0.38 -8.80
C VAL A 25 16.11 0.06 -7.87
N ASP A 26 15.83 -1.24 -7.75
CA ASP A 26 14.82 -1.75 -6.83
C ASP A 26 15.35 -1.79 -5.40
N SER A 27 14.54 -1.28 -4.48
CA SER A 27 14.67 -1.44 -3.04
C SER A 27 13.46 -2.22 -2.50
N PHE A 28 13.69 -2.99 -1.43
CA PHE A 28 12.69 -3.87 -0.85
C PHE A 28 12.50 -3.52 0.62
N GLU A 29 11.31 -3.06 0.98
CA GLU A 29 10.94 -2.77 2.36
C GLU A 29 9.96 -3.81 2.90
N PRO A 30 10.12 -4.29 4.14
CA PRO A 30 9.15 -5.20 4.75
C PRO A 30 7.74 -4.59 4.79
N ILE A 31 6.73 -5.36 4.38
CA ILE A 31 5.33 -4.95 4.53
C ILE A 31 4.89 -5.28 5.95
N VAL A 32 4.36 -4.27 6.65
CA VAL A 32 3.83 -4.41 8.01
C VAL A 32 2.49 -5.14 7.98
N CYS A 33 1.60 -4.72 7.09
CA CYS A 33 0.29 -5.33 6.87
C CYS A 33 -0.28 -4.95 5.50
N PHE A 34 -1.32 -5.65 5.07
CA PHE A 34 -2.16 -5.22 3.96
C PHE A 34 -3.44 -4.56 4.49
N ALA A 35 -3.82 -3.43 3.92
CA ALA A 35 -5.08 -2.76 4.20
C ALA A 35 -6.04 -2.96 3.02
N LEU A 36 -7.21 -3.56 3.28
CA LEU A 36 -8.35 -3.45 2.37
C LEU A 36 -8.93 -2.06 2.58
N ILE A 37 -8.85 -1.21 1.55
CA ILE A 37 -9.34 0.16 1.59
C ILE A 37 -10.51 0.35 0.64
N TRP A 38 -11.39 1.23 1.08
CA TRP A 38 -12.52 1.71 0.32
C TRP A 38 -12.24 3.13 -0.17
N HIS A 39 -12.28 3.35 -1.49
CA HIS A 39 -12.17 4.68 -2.09
C HIS A 39 -13.55 5.31 -2.25
N VAL A 40 -13.72 6.52 -1.69
CA VAL A 40 -14.89 7.35 -1.90
C VAL A 40 -14.53 8.47 -2.88
N TYR A 41 -15.05 8.37 -4.10
CA TYR A 41 -14.75 9.29 -5.20
C TYR A 41 -15.62 10.55 -5.16
N SER A 42 -16.90 10.42 -4.80
CA SER A 42 -17.81 11.53 -4.48
C SER A 42 -18.85 11.06 -3.46
N ALA A 43 -19.61 12.00 -2.88
CA ALA A 43 -20.73 11.65 -1.98
C ALA A 43 -21.93 11.05 -2.72
N GLU A 44 -21.96 11.16 -4.06
CA GLU A 44 -23.07 10.77 -4.93
C GLU A 44 -22.74 9.55 -5.81
N ASP A 45 -21.46 9.22 -5.99
CA ASP A 45 -21.02 8.04 -6.74
C ASP A 45 -21.09 6.78 -5.87
N GLU A 46 -21.93 5.84 -6.29
CA GLU A 46 -21.99 4.47 -5.79
C GLU A 46 -20.87 3.57 -6.37
N ALA A 47 -19.96 4.11 -7.18
CA ALA A 47 -18.83 3.36 -7.71
C ALA A 47 -17.80 3.07 -6.60
N LEU A 48 -18.06 2.01 -5.85
CA LEU A 48 -17.19 1.49 -4.80
C LEU A 48 -16.02 0.76 -5.44
N GLU A 49 -14.82 1.34 -5.36
CA GLU A 49 -13.60 0.62 -5.70
C GLU A 49 -12.86 0.22 -4.43
N TYR A 50 -12.59 -1.08 -4.31
CA TYR A 50 -11.85 -1.67 -3.21
C TYR A 50 -10.44 -1.98 -3.68
N HIS A 51 -9.46 -1.56 -2.88
CA HIS A 51 -8.05 -1.84 -3.14
C HIS A 51 -7.43 -2.55 -1.94
N VAL A 52 -6.55 -3.51 -2.19
CA VAL A 52 -5.68 -4.07 -1.16
C VAL A 52 -4.33 -3.40 -1.29
N ILE A 53 -3.94 -2.61 -0.29
CA ILE A 53 -2.73 -1.80 -0.34
C ILE A 53 -1.76 -2.23 0.77
N PRO A 54 -0.48 -2.49 0.45
CA PRO A 54 0.51 -2.75 1.48
C PRO A 54 0.81 -1.50 2.29
N MET A 55 1.06 -1.69 3.57
CA MET A 55 1.53 -0.64 4.47
C MET A 55 2.97 -0.90 4.87
N VAL A 56 3.79 0.15 4.86
CA VAL A 56 5.21 0.10 5.21
C VAL A 56 5.50 1.02 6.39
N SER A 57 6.53 0.67 7.17
CA SER A 57 6.99 1.52 8.27
C SER A 57 7.94 2.59 7.74
N THR A 58 7.78 3.82 8.23
CA THR A 58 8.64 4.97 7.95
C THR A 58 9.02 5.66 9.25
N ASP A 59 9.88 6.67 9.18
CA ASP A 59 10.20 7.59 10.29
C ASP A 59 8.96 8.33 10.84
N LYS A 60 7.93 8.50 10.00
CA LYS A 60 6.66 9.17 10.34
C LYS A 60 5.56 8.21 10.79
N GLY A 61 5.85 6.91 10.87
CA GLY A 61 4.88 5.86 11.24
C GLY A 61 4.55 4.91 10.09
N ILE A 62 3.40 4.25 10.19
CA ILE A 62 2.94 3.27 9.19
C ILE A 62 2.08 3.98 8.15
N VAL A 63 2.48 3.89 6.88
CA VAL A 63 1.83 4.60 5.76
C VAL A 63 1.45 3.62 4.64
N LEU A 64 0.54 4.04 3.76
CA LEU A 64 0.21 3.28 2.56
C LEU A 64 1.39 3.37 1.58
N ALA A 65 1.87 2.23 1.08
CA ALA A 65 3.03 2.22 0.19
C ALA A 65 2.76 2.97 -1.12
N ASP A 66 1.51 2.92 -1.63
CA ASP A 66 1.09 3.58 -2.87
C ASP A 66 1.05 5.12 -2.80
N GLU A 67 1.20 5.70 -1.60
CA GLU A 67 1.38 7.15 -1.44
C GLU A 67 2.80 7.59 -1.80
N ASN A 68 3.76 6.66 -1.83
CA ASN A 68 5.09 6.92 -2.35
C ASN A 68 5.10 6.70 -3.88
N PRO A 69 5.42 7.71 -4.70
CA PRO A 69 5.46 7.59 -6.16
C PRO A 69 6.44 6.53 -6.68
N SER A 70 7.44 6.15 -5.89
CA SER A 70 8.39 5.10 -6.23
C SER A 70 7.85 3.68 -6.01
N TYR A 71 6.69 3.50 -5.36
CA TYR A 71 6.12 2.17 -5.13
C TYR A 71 5.69 1.51 -6.44
N VAL A 72 6.07 0.24 -6.60
CA VAL A 72 5.77 -0.55 -7.80
C VAL A 72 4.77 -1.66 -7.48
N THR A 73 5.11 -2.54 -6.54
CA THR A 73 4.31 -3.74 -6.25
C THR A 73 4.68 -4.36 -4.89
N ALA A 74 3.90 -5.34 -4.46
CA ALA A 74 4.22 -6.21 -3.33
C ALA A 74 4.65 -7.59 -3.84
N VAL A 75 5.68 -8.18 -3.23
CA VAL A 75 6.17 -9.53 -3.55
C VAL A 75 6.27 -10.38 -2.30
N LYS A 76 5.89 -11.65 -2.41
CA LYS A 76 6.18 -12.64 -1.37
C LYS A 76 7.66 -13.00 -1.46
N LYS A 77 8.42 -12.73 -0.40
CA LYS A 77 9.79 -13.21 -0.25
C LYS A 77 9.72 -14.66 0.26
N ASN A 78 10.24 -15.59 -0.53
CA ASN A 78 10.54 -16.92 -0.03
C ASN A 78 11.77 -16.77 0.88
N LEU A 79 11.54 -16.73 2.19
CA LEU A 79 12.60 -16.83 3.19
C LEU A 79 13.13 -18.26 3.24
#